data_AF-T1K2U5-F1
#
_entry.id   AF-T1K2U5-F1
#
_cell.length_a   1.000
_cell.length_b   1.000
_cell.length_c   1.000
_cell.angle_alpha   90.00
_cell.angle_beta   90.00
_cell.angle_gamma   90.00
#
_symmetry.space_group_name_H-M   'P 1'
#
loop_
_entity.id
_entity.type
_entity.pdbx_description
1 polymer ?
#
loop_
_entity_poly.entity_id
_entity_poly.type
_entity_poly.pdbx_seq_one_letter_code
_entity_poly.pdbx_strand_id
1 'polypeptide(L)'
;MTLGKTTLSKTLARARQLKETLLKSESQVEARAELIGNIYDALIDCGYDEIKAGFAAEKYRSLEEALEALAAGAFEKKLDRIRQKKRKQFIRQIYKKGVLIPINFF
;
A
#
# COMPACT_ATOMS: atom_id res chain seq x y z
N MET A 1 4.83 -49.99 23.74
CA MET A 1 3.99 -48.99 23.06
C MET A 1 4.46 -47.59 23.41
N THR A 2 5.26 -46.94 22.57
CA THR A 2 5.89 -45.62 22.83
C THR A 2 5.52 -44.59 21.75
N LEU A 3 4.26 -44.60 21.28
CA LEU A 3 3.81 -43.77 20.15
C LEU A 3 3.37 -42.34 20.57
N GLY A 4 3.27 -42.02 21.87
CA GLY A 4 2.74 -40.73 22.35
C GLY A 4 3.76 -39.60 22.55
N LYS A 5 5.06 -39.90 22.72
CA LYS A 5 6.08 -38.87 23.02
C LYS A 5 6.59 -38.12 21.77
N THR A 6 6.53 -38.75 20.60
CA THR A 6 7.08 -38.22 19.35
C THR A 6 6.13 -37.28 18.61
N THR A 7 4.82 -37.38 18.84
CA THR A 7 3.81 -36.48 18.27
C THR A 7 3.77 -35.14 19.02
N LEU A 8 3.82 -35.17 20.36
CA LEU A 8 3.85 -33.99 21.22
C LEU A 8 5.11 -33.14 21.04
N SER A 9 6.28 -33.78 20.85
CA SER A 9 7.52 -33.05 20.60
C SER A 9 7.53 -32.36 19.22
N LYS A 10 6.95 -33.00 18.20
CA LYS A 10 6.81 -32.44 16.85
C LYS A 10 5.80 -31.28 16.80
N THR A 11 4.69 -31.36 17.54
CA THR A 11 3.72 -30.26 17.62
C THR A 11 4.28 -29.06 18.38
N LEU A 12 5.02 -29.27 19.48
CA LEU A 12 5.73 -28.21 20.19
C LEU A 12 6.79 -27.51 19.33
N ALA A 13 7.56 -28.28 18.55
CA ALA A 13 8.55 -27.72 17.63
C ALA A 13 7.89 -26.85 16.54
N ARG A 14 6.77 -27.30 15.96
CA ARG A 14 6.00 -26.52 14.99
C ARG A 14 5.39 -25.25 15.61
N ALA A 15 4.88 -25.32 16.84
CA ALA A 15 4.33 -24.16 17.54
C ALA A 15 5.42 -23.10 17.83
N ARG A 16 6.64 -23.51 18.19
CA ARG A 16 7.79 -22.61 18.36
C ARG A 16 8.21 -21.96 17.05
N GLN A 17 8.30 -22.73 15.96
CA GLN A 17 8.57 -22.17 14.63
C GLN A 17 7.51 -21.17 14.19
N LEU A 18 6.22 -21.48 14.40
CA LEU A 18 5.12 -20.55 14.10
C LEU A 18 5.22 -19.25 14.92
N LYS A 19 5.51 -19.35 16.22
CA LYS A 19 5.71 -18.19 17.10
C LYS A 19 6.90 -17.32 16.65
N GLU A 20 8.02 -17.93 16.28
CA GLU A 20 9.18 -17.22 15.76
C GLU A 20 8.91 -16.57 14.40
N THR A 21 8.15 -17.22 13.51
CA THR A 21 7.75 -16.61 12.24
C THR A 21 6.79 -15.43 12.43
N LEU A 22 5.88 -15.51 13.40
CA LEU A 22 4.96 -14.41 13.72
C LEU A 22 5.72 -13.20 14.25
N LEU A 23 6.63 -13.38 15.21
CA LEU A 23 7.47 -12.30 15.73
C LEU A 23 8.36 -11.65 14.64
N LYS A 24 8.88 -12.47 13.71
CA LYS A 24 9.62 -11.97 12.54
C LYS A 24 8.72 -11.18 11.58
N SER A 25 7.46 -11.57 11.43
CA SER A 25 6.51 -10.82 10.59
C SER A 25 6.06 -9.51 11.24
N GLU A 26 5.86 -9.47 12.56
CA GLU A 26 5.49 -8.25 13.30
C GLU A 26 6.60 -7.20 13.24
N SER A 27 7.84 -7.60 13.54
CA SER A 27 9.01 -6.70 13.43
C SER A 27 9.23 -6.17 12.01
N GLN A 28 8.91 -6.95 10.97
CA GLN A 28 8.96 -6.48 9.58
C GLN A 28 7.86 -5.48 9.24
N VAL A 29 6.67 -5.64 9.84
CA VAL A 29 5.55 -4.70 9.68
C VAL A 29 5.86 -3.37 10.36
N GLU A 30 6.38 -3.42 11.59
CA GLU A 30 6.82 -2.23 12.34
C GLU A 30 7.94 -1.49 11.61
N ALA A 31 8.99 -2.20 11.19
CA ALA A 31 10.09 -1.60 10.42
C ALA A 31 9.62 -0.96 9.10
N ARG A 32 8.58 -1.51 8.47
CA ARG A 32 8.00 -0.92 7.27
C ARG A 32 7.19 0.34 7.59
N ALA A 33 6.42 0.33 8.67
CA ALA A 33 5.63 1.50 9.09
C ALA A 33 6.55 2.67 9.47
N GLU A 34 7.63 2.40 10.20
CA GLU A 34 8.66 3.38 10.52
C GLU A 34 9.33 3.95 9.26
N LEU A 35 9.69 3.09 8.30
CA LEU A 35 10.26 3.55 7.03
C LEU A 35 9.30 4.47 6.26
N ILE A 36 8.02 4.13 6.20
CA ILE A 36 7.00 4.96 5.56
C ILE A 36 6.89 6.32 6.29
N GLY A 37 6.83 6.31 7.62
CA GLY A 37 6.79 7.54 8.42
C GLY A 37 8.00 8.43 8.17
N ASN A 38 9.21 7.86 8.19
CA ASN A 38 10.45 8.60 7.97
C ASN A 38 10.50 9.23 6.57
N ILE A 39 10.06 8.52 5.53
CA ILE A 39 10.00 9.09 4.17
C ILE A 39 8.94 10.19 4.10
N TYR A 40 7.79 9.99 4.74
CA TYR A 40 6.72 10.99 4.78
C TYR A 40 7.20 12.30 5.41
N ASP A 41 7.77 12.23 6.62
CA ASP A 41 8.25 13.41 7.34
C ASP A 41 9.34 14.14 6.55
N ALA A 42 10.29 13.40 5.96
CA ALA A 42 11.33 13.98 5.13
C ALA A 42 10.77 14.68 3.87
N LEU A 43 9.69 14.17 3.26
CA LEU A 43 9.04 14.83 2.12
C LEU A 43 8.29 16.10 2.54
N ILE A 44 7.69 16.11 3.73
CA ILE A 44 7.06 17.31 4.30
C ILE A 44 8.11 18.39 4.56
N ASP A 45 9.25 18.03 5.12
CA ASP A 45 10.40 18.94 5.32
C ASP A 45 10.94 19.49 3.99
N CYS A 46 10.85 18.70 2.90
CA CYS A 46 11.17 19.15 1.55
C CYS A 46 10.11 20.06 0.92
N GLY A 47 8.99 20.33 1.61
CA GLY A 47 7.93 21.24 1.18
C GLY A 47 6.85 20.60 0.29
N TYR A 48 6.77 19.27 0.23
CA TYR A 48 5.65 18.60 -0.45
C TYR A 48 4.36 18.67 0.38
N ASP A 49 3.21 18.67 -0.31
CA ASP A 49 1.92 18.56 0.36
C ASP A 49 1.70 17.16 0.98
N GLU A 50 0.86 17.07 2.01
CA GLU A 50 0.56 15.84 2.75
C GLU A 50 0.10 14.68 1.84
N ILE A 51 -0.62 15.01 0.76
CA ILE A 51 -1.20 14.00 -0.13
C ILE A 51 -0.10 13.40 -1.01
N LYS A 52 0.79 14.23 -1.57
CA LYS A 52 1.95 13.80 -2.35
C LYS A 52 2.97 13.07 -1.49
N ALA A 53 3.23 13.58 -0.29
CA ALA A 53 4.11 12.94 0.68
C ALA A 53 3.58 11.55 1.06
N GLY A 54 2.29 11.45 1.42
CA GLY A 54 1.64 10.18 1.75
C GLY A 54 1.67 9.19 0.59
N PHE A 55 1.34 9.64 -0.62
CA PHE A 55 1.41 8.80 -1.83
C PHE A 55 2.81 8.25 -2.09
N ALA A 56 3.84 9.08 -1.94
CA ALA A 56 5.20 8.69 -2.26
C ALA A 56 5.79 7.79 -1.17
N ALA A 57 5.57 8.12 0.11
CA ALA A 57 6.02 7.34 1.25
C ALA A 57 5.45 5.91 1.27
N GLU A 58 4.18 5.73 0.88
CA GLU A 58 3.57 4.39 0.82
C GLU A 58 4.16 3.53 -0.33
N LYS A 59 4.63 4.18 -1.39
CA LYS A 59 4.88 3.55 -2.69
C LYS A 59 6.36 3.31 -2.98
N TYR A 60 7.25 4.14 -2.46
CA TYR A 60 8.69 4.07 -2.68
C TYR A 60 9.41 3.65 -1.41
N ARG A 61 10.59 3.03 -1.55
CA ARG A 61 11.33 2.46 -0.40
C ARG A 61 12.48 3.34 0.08
N SER A 62 12.81 4.39 -0.67
CA SER A 62 13.80 5.39 -0.28
C SER A 62 13.27 6.80 -0.57
N LEU A 63 13.82 7.77 0.15
CA LEU A 63 13.53 9.18 -0.07
C LEU A 63 13.96 9.64 -1.48
N GLU A 64 15.11 9.16 -1.95
CA GLU A 64 15.65 9.49 -3.28
C GLU A 64 14.69 9.03 -4.39
N GLU A 65 14.23 7.77 -4.35
CA GLU A 65 13.25 7.25 -5.29
C GLU A 65 11.93 8.03 -5.24
N ALA A 66 11.49 8.40 -4.03
CA ALA A 66 10.28 9.18 -3.83
C ALA A 66 10.40 10.58 -4.48
N LEU A 67 11.51 11.27 -4.26
CA LEU A 67 11.79 12.60 -4.83
C LEU A 67 11.89 12.55 -6.35
N GLU A 68 12.64 11.60 -6.91
CA GLU A 68 12.77 11.43 -8.36
C GLU A 68 11.41 11.14 -9.00
N ALA A 69 10.61 10.29 -8.38
CA ALA A 69 9.29 9.95 -8.88
C ALA A 69 8.31 11.14 -8.82
N LEU A 70 8.33 11.91 -7.73
CA LEU A 70 7.52 13.11 -7.59
C LEU A 70 7.94 14.17 -8.61
N ALA A 71 9.24 14.40 -8.80
CA ALA A 71 9.76 15.30 -9.82
C ALA A 71 9.37 14.86 -11.25
N ALA A 72 9.32 13.54 -11.51
CA ALA A 72 8.85 12.99 -12.78
C ALA A 72 7.31 13.01 -12.96
N GLY A 73 6.55 13.59 -12.02
CA GLY A 73 5.10 13.71 -12.06
C GLY A 73 4.36 12.39 -11.86
N ALA A 74 4.92 11.45 -11.09
CA ALA A 74 4.32 10.13 -10.87
C ALA A 74 2.96 10.21 -10.16
N PHE A 75 2.77 11.21 -9.30
CA PHE A 75 1.52 11.45 -8.58
C PHE A 75 0.39 11.87 -9.53
N GLU A 76 0.64 12.89 -10.35
CA GLU A 76 -0.30 13.43 -11.33
C GLU A 76 -0.69 12.37 -12.35
N LYS A 77 0.29 11.62 -12.88
CA LYS A 77 0.05 10.50 -13.79
C LYS A 77 -0.85 9.43 -13.16
N LYS A 78 -0.69 9.15 -11.85
CA LYS A 78 -1.55 8.19 -11.14
C LYS A 78 -2.96 8.75 -10.97
N LEU A 79 -3.10 10.01 -10.58
CA LEU A 79 -4.39 10.67 -10.44
C LEU A 79 -5.19 10.66 -11.75
N ASP A 80 -4.54 10.99 -12.87
CA ASP A 80 -5.20 11.01 -14.17
C ASP A 80 -5.68 9.61 -14.59
N ARG A 81 -4.88 8.57 -14.35
CA ARG A 81 -5.31 7.19 -14.58
C ARG A 81 -6.53 6.81 -13.74
N ILE A 82 -6.56 7.23 -12.46
CA ILE A 82 -7.72 6.99 -11.58
C ILE A 82 -8.95 7.73 -12.09
N ARG A 83 -8.82 9.02 -12.46
CA ARG A 83 -9.91 9.83 -13.03
C ARG A 83 -10.47 9.22 -14.30
N GLN A 84 -9.61 8.80 -15.23
CA GLN A 84 -10.01 8.12 -16.45
C GLN A 84 -10.76 6.80 -16.17
N LYS A 85 -10.28 6.00 -15.21
CA LYS A 85 -10.95 4.76 -14.82
C LYS A 85 -12.33 5.02 -14.22
N LYS A 86 -12.44 6.00 -13.32
CA LYS A 86 -13.73 6.43 -12.74
C LYS A 86 -14.69 6.93 -13.81
N ARG A 87 -14.23 7.78 -14.74
CA ARG A 87 -15.04 8.27 -15.86
C ARG A 87 -15.57 7.12 -16.73
N LYS A 88 -14.71 6.16 -17.11
CA LYS A 88 -15.12 4.96 -17.86
C LYS A 88 -16.14 4.12 -17.10
N GLN A 89 -15.94 3.91 -15.80
CA GLN A 89 -16.87 3.13 -14.97
C GLN A 89 -18.23 3.83 -14.84
N PHE A 90 -18.23 5.15 -14.63
CA PHE A 90 -19.44 5.96 -14.56
C PHE A 90 -20.23 5.90 -15.87
N ILE A 91 -19.57 6.14 -17.01
CA ILE A 91 -20.18 6.03 -18.35
C ILE A 91 -20.81 4.64 -18.56
N ARG A 92 -20.10 3.56 -18.21
CA ARG A 92 -20.66 2.18 -18.30
C ARG A 92 -21.91 1.99 -17.44
N GLN A 93 -21.91 2.54 -16.22
CA GLN A 93 -23.07 2.46 -15.33
C GLN A 93 -24.25 3.23 -15.88
N ILE A 94 -24.02 4.40 -16.48
CA ILE A 94 -25.05 5.18 -17.18
C ILE A 94 -25.67 4.39 -18.33
N TYR A 95 -24.85 3.85 -19.25
CA TYR A 95 -25.37 3.05 -20.36
C TYR A 95 -26.16 1.84 -19.86
N LYS A 96 -25.73 1.21 -18.76
CA LYS A 96 -26.43 0.08 -18.15
C LYS A 96 -27.75 0.46 -17.47
N LYS A 97 -27.86 1.68 -16.91
CA LYS A 97 -29.03 2.14 -16.15
C LYS A 97 -29.98 3.04 -16.95
N GLY A 98 -29.62 3.44 -18.17
CA GLY A 98 -30.43 4.34 -19.01
C GLY A 98 -30.51 5.79 -18.52
N VAL A 99 -29.59 6.22 -17.64
CA VAL A 99 -29.63 7.57 -17.05
C VAL A 99 -28.96 8.58 -17.98
N LEU A 100 -29.71 9.56 -18.49
CA LEU A 100 -29.19 10.62 -19.36
C LEU A 100 -28.26 11.56 -18.56
N ILE A 101 -27.02 11.78 -19.02
CA ILE A 101 -26.08 12.74 -18.37
C ILE A 101 -26.23 14.11 -19.04
N PRO A 102 -26.38 15.20 -18.29
CA PRO A 102 -26.31 16.55 -18.83
C PRO A 102 -24.93 16.83 -19.44
N ILE A 103 -24.91 17.54 -20.58
CA ILE A 103 -23.71 17.79 -21.41
C ILE A 103 -22.57 18.50 -20.64
N ASN A 104 -22.89 19.20 -19.54
CA ASN A 104 -21.93 19.99 -18.76
C ASN A 104 -21.16 19.22 -17.68
N PHE A 105 -21.20 17.88 -17.68
CA PHE A 105 -20.56 17.05 -16.65
C PHE A 105 -19.11 16.64 -16.97
N PHE A 106 -18.54 17.13 -18.08
CA PHE A 106 -17.25 16.68 -18.63
C PHE A 106 -16.14 17.72 -18.58
#